data_AF-A0A9D4SDE8-F1
#
_entry.id   AF-A0A9D4SDE8-F1
#
_cell.length_a   1.000
_cell.length_b   1.000
_cell.length_c   1.000
_cell.angle_alpha   90.00
_cell.angle_beta   90.00
_cell.angle_gamma   90.00
#
_symmetry.space_group_name_H-M   'P 1'
#
loop_
_entity.id
_entity.type
_entity.pdbx_description
1 polymer ?
#
loop_
_entity_poly.entity_id
_entity_poly.type
_entity_poly.pdbx_seq_one_letter_code
_entity_poly.pdbx_strand_id
1 'polypeptide(L)'
;MAGLRMLIENIVVFVIFKIAHLIWSNPETTISEIIDSGFRNFQYFLLRIQYTWEEYQQHRISRTYRRLMKAILMSFNAWLVIIFLVMCICSEDSSIWISIKYLEKIVDCQRLDLLIIAIIILFCIGEWYWFYLFIQIITYKSPIQKTISNKLSSSSDYLSFIHKITASYIFVACIGIVVIMTYVMELYFLTKTYFDNQITSVQLLFSMIAFFPICFQVCSLICLLLVGTLVVGFILELLKIRMKQLYIFLKQDKSSKNIPKMKFFWNCIQKEYVELYSEVALLDKTVSFAMYSLETASKILSITSCVFYSRQMEMNPSNTLAMLTLMSAFVFTTIFYSGLMFPPKSNHQCCQLILNRMARQAIIKHPDHRKKTIIKSNLFIQTMSNNHFGFHCGQIFFITKFQVVELFMMNLPLITLFYKKICMAK
;
A
#
# COMPACT_ATOMS: atom_id res chain seq x y z
N MET A 1 -32.16 -9.63 28.96
CA MET A 1 -30.69 -9.78 28.82
C MET A 1 -30.31 -11.02 27.99
N ALA A 2 -30.82 -12.21 28.30
CA ALA A 2 -30.55 -13.44 27.52
C ALA A 2 -30.98 -13.35 26.04
N GLY A 3 -32.14 -12.74 25.74
CA GLY A 3 -32.65 -12.62 24.37
C GLY A 3 -31.81 -11.73 23.46
N LEU A 4 -31.34 -10.58 23.94
CA LEU A 4 -30.47 -9.68 23.16
C LEU A 4 -29.09 -10.31 22.90
N ARG A 5 -28.56 -11.01 23.92
CA ARG A 5 -27.29 -11.74 23.80
C ARG A 5 -27.38 -12.87 22.76
N MET A 6 -28.43 -13.69 22.82
CA MET A 6 -28.68 -14.73 21.80
C MET A 6 -28.84 -14.13 20.40
N LEU A 7 -29.53 -13.00 20.28
CA LEU A 7 -29.75 -12.34 18.99
C LEU A 7 -28.44 -11.83 18.37
N ILE A 8 -27.56 -11.23 19.18
CA ILE A 8 -26.23 -10.80 18.74
C ILE A 8 -25.36 -12.01 18.36
N GLU A 9 -25.33 -13.06 19.19
CA GLU A 9 -24.56 -14.29 18.92
C GLU A 9 -25.04 -14.95 17.61
N ASN A 10 -26.35 -15.02 17.37
CA ASN A 10 -26.92 -15.59 16.15
C ASN A 10 -26.62 -14.77 14.89
N ILE A 11 -26.63 -13.44 14.98
CA ILE A 11 -26.26 -12.55 13.85
C ILE A 11 -24.79 -12.75 13.49
N VAL A 12 -23.91 -12.82 14.49
CA VAL A 12 -22.46 -13.02 14.28
C VAL A 12 -22.20 -14.36 13.60
N VAL A 13 -22.78 -15.45 14.10
CA VAL A 13 -22.62 -16.79 13.51
C VAL A 13 -23.16 -16.81 12.07
N PHE A 14 -24.33 -16.23 11.83
CA PHE A 14 -24.93 -16.17 10.49
C PHE A 14 -24.06 -15.41 9.49
N VAL A 15 -23.52 -14.25 9.88
CA VAL A 15 -22.64 -13.44 9.02
C VAL A 15 -21.34 -14.19 8.70
N ILE A 16 -20.73 -14.85 9.68
CA ILE A 16 -19.52 -15.67 9.47
C ILE A 16 -19.79 -16.80 8.47
N PHE A 17 -20.87 -17.56 8.66
CA PHE A 17 -21.22 -18.68 7.77
C PHE A 17 -21.52 -18.20 6.35
N LYS A 18 -22.23 -17.08 6.18
CA LYS A 18 -22.51 -16.54 4.84
C LYS A 18 -21.25 -16.06 4.13
N ILE A 19 -20.32 -15.44 4.84
CA ILE A 19 -19.05 -14.98 4.24
C ILE A 19 -18.16 -16.17 3.89
N ALA A 20 -18.06 -17.18 4.77
CA ALA A 20 -17.31 -18.41 4.50
C ALA A 20 -17.86 -19.14 3.26
N HIS A 21 -19.18 -19.23 3.12
CA HIS A 21 -19.82 -19.79 1.94
C HIS A 21 -19.51 -18.98 0.66
N LEU A 22 -19.52 -17.64 0.74
CA LEU A 22 -19.23 -16.75 -0.40
C LEU A 22 -17.78 -16.82 -0.86
N ILE A 23 -16.84 -17.10 0.06
CA ILE A 23 -15.43 -17.32 -0.23
C ILE A 23 -15.20 -18.68 -0.91
N TRP A 24 -16.00 -19.70 -0.56
CA TRP A 24 -15.82 -21.05 -1.06
C TRP A 24 -16.52 -21.32 -2.41
N SER A 25 -17.57 -20.56 -2.76
CA SER A 25 -18.51 -20.98 -3.82
C SER A 25 -18.14 -20.67 -5.27
N ASN A 26 -16.89 -20.29 -5.63
CA ASN A 26 -16.53 -20.01 -7.03
C ASN A 26 -15.28 -20.78 -7.51
N PRO A 27 -15.41 -22.07 -7.84
CA PRO A 27 -14.31 -22.89 -8.33
C PRO A 27 -14.01 -22.74 -9.84
N GLU A 28 -14.89 -22.12 -10.64
CA GLU A 28 -14.73 -22.02 -12.10
C GLU A 28 -14.77 -20.56 -12.59
N THR A 29 -13.79 -19.75 -12.18
CA THR A 29 -13.64 -18.40 -12.74
C THR A 29 -12.57 -18.40 -13.83
N THR A 30 -12.92 -17.87 -14.99
CA THR A 30 -11.94 -17.71 -16.07
C THR A 30 -10.90 -16.65 -15.69
N ILE A 31 -9.68 -16.74 -16.22
CA ILE A 31 -8.60 -15.77 -15.96
C ILE A 31 -9.07 -14.32 -16.22
N SER A 32 -9.86 -14.12 -17.27
CA SER A 32 -10.42 -12.81 -17.64
C SER A 32 -11.33 -12.25 -16.54
N GLU A 33 -12.21 -13.08 -15.98
CA GLU A 33 -13.13 -12.67 -14.92
C GLU A 33 -12.40 -12.26 -13.65
N ILE A 34 -11.32 -12.96 -13.30
CA ILE A 34 -10.49 -12.63 -12.14
C ILE A 34 -9.82 -11.27 -12.34
N ILE A 35 -9.28 -11.02 -13.52
CA ILE A 35 -8.63 -9.75 -13.88
C ILE A 35 -9.65 -8.60 -13.82
N ASP A 36 -10.82 -8.78 -14.43
CA ASP A 36 -11.89 -7.78 -14.41
C ASP A 36 -12.38 -7.54 -12.99
N SER A 37 -12.51 -8.58 -12.18
CA SER A 37 -12.87 -8.46 -10.77
C SER A 37 -11.80 -7.68 -9.99
N GLY A 38 -10.51 -8.04 -10.16
CA GLY A 38 -9.39 -7.33 -9.54
C GLY A 38 -9.33 -5.85 -9.93
N PHE A 39 -9.60 -5.55 -11.20
CA PHE A 39 -9.69 -4.17 -11.69
C PHE A 39 -10.89 -3.42 -11.11
N ARG A 40 -12.06 -4.05 -11.04
CA ARG A 40 -13.24 -3.48 -10.36
C ARG A 40 -12.95 -3.18 -8.90
N ASN A 41 -12.20 -4.03 -8.21
CA ASN A 41 -11.79 -3.80 -6.83
C ASN A 41 -10.80 -2.66 -6.68
N PHE A 42 -9.81 -2.60 -7.56
CA PHE A 42 -8.89 -1.47 -7.65
C PHE A 42 -9.65 -0.15 -7.83
N GLN A 43 -10.62 -0.13 -8.75
CA GLN A 43 -11.51 1.01 -8.94
C GLN A 43 -12.37 1.30 -7.71
N TYR A 44 -12.90 0.27 -7.07
CA TYR A 44 -13.77 0.39 -5.91
C TYR A 44 -13.04 1.03 -4.73
N PHE A 45 -11.90 0.45 -4.32
CA PHE A 45 -11.19 0.85 -3.11
C PHE A 45 -10.18 1.98 -3.35
N LEU A 46 -9.43 1.94 -4.45
CA LEU A 46 -8.36 2.90 -4.70
C LEU A 46 -8.83 4.16 -5.42
N LEU A 47 -9.72 4.04 -6.41
CA LEU A 47 -10.09 5.20 -7.25
C LEU A 47 -11.46 5.79 -6.90
N ARG A 48 -12.34 5.01 -6.28
CA ARG A 48 -13.73 5.36 -5.93
C ARG A 48 -14.59 5.78 -7.13
N ILE A 49 -14.18 5.44 -8.35
CA ILE A 49 -14.87 5.72 -9.62
C ILE A 49 -14.89 4.47 -10.50
N GLN A 50 -16.04 4.17 -11.10
CA GLN A 50 -16.23 3.06 -12.03
C GLN A 50 -16.07 3.53 -13.47
N TYR A 51 -15.23 2.84 -14.25
CA TYR A 51 -15.02 3.09 -15.68
C TYR A 51 -14.51 1.83 -16.39
N THR A 52 -14.50 1.78 -17.72
CA THR A 52 -13.90 0.65 -18.46
C THR A 52 -12.49 0.97 -18.96
N TRP A 53 -11.70 -0.05 -19.28
CA TRP A 53 -10.37 0.14 -19.89
C TRP A 53 -10.44 0.97 -21.17
N GLU A 54 -11.43 0.71 -22.01
CA GLU A 54 -11.66 1.42 -23.26
C GLU A 54 -11.98 2.90 -23.02
N GLU A 55 -12.83 3.21 -22.03
CA GLU A 55 -13.15 4.59 -21.68
C GLU A 55 -11.91 5.37 -21.24
N TYR A 56 -11.00 4.74 -20.49
CA TYR A 56 -9.75 5.36 -20.09
C TYR A 56 -8.83 5.61 -21.30
N GLN A 57 -8.66 4.61 -22.17
CA GLN A 57 -7.81 4.73 -23.36
C GLN A 57 -8.34 5.77 -24.36
N GLN A 58 -9.66 5.82 -24.56
CA GLN A 58 -10.31 6.78 -25.46
C GLN A 58 -10.47 8.18 -24.84
N HIS A 59 -10.03 8.38 -23.59
CA HIS A 59 -10.18 9.64 -22.86
C HIS A 59 -11.66 10.07 -22.69
N ARG A 60 -12.57 9.10 -22.47
CA ARG A 60 -14.03 9.25 -22.46
C ARG A 60 -14.71 8.84 -21.14
N ILE A 61 -14.01 8.86 -20.01
CA ILE A 61 -14.63 8.69 -18.70
C ILE A 61 -15.66 9.80 -18.48
N SER A 62 -16.94 9.41 -18.48
CA SER A 62 -18.03 10.36 -18.27
C SER A 62 -18.01 10.90 -16.83
N ARG A 63 -18.06 12.22 -16.70
CA ARG A 63 -18.06 12.93 -15.41
C ARG A 63 -19.48 13.12 -14.87
N THR A 64 -20.30 12.08 -14.98
CA THR A 64 -21.69 12.11 -14.51
C THR A 64 -21.74 11.97 -13.00
N TYR A 65 -22.72 12.61 -12.36
CA TYR A 65 -22.92 12.51 -10.91
C TYR A 65 -22.98 11.06 -10.44
N ARG A 66 -23.71 10.19 -11.16
CA ARG A 66 -23.86 8.77 -10.83
C ARG A 66 -22.52 8.04 -10.67
N ARG A 67 -21.51 8.33 -11.51
CA ARG A 67 -20.19 7.70 -11.45
C ARG A 67 -19.31 8.29 -10.35
N LEU A 68 -19.46 9.58 -10.07
CA LEU A 68 -18.72 10.29 -9.03
C LEU A 68 -19.36 10.19 -7.63
N MET A 69 -20.62 9.78 -7.56
CA MET A 69 -21.42 9.71 -6.32
C MET A 69 -20.69 8.96 -5.22
N LYS A 70 -20.04 7.85 -5.57
CA LYS A 70 -19.28 7.04 -4.61
C LYS A 70 -18.05 7.78 -4.07
N ALA A 71 -17.26 8.38 -4.94
CA ALA A 71 -16.12 9.21 -4.56
C ALA A 71 -16.55 10.37 -3.65
N ILE A 72 -17.65 11.05 -4.00
CA ILE A 72 -18.21 12.15 -3.21
C ILE A 72 -18.66 11.65 -1.84
N LEU A 73 -19.44 10.57 -1.77
CA LEU A 73 -19.98 10.03 -0.52
C LEU A 73 -18.87 9.56 0.42
N MET A 74 -17.89 8.81 -0.08
CA MET A 74 -16.77 8.32 0.72
C MET A 74 -15.88 9.46 1.22
N SER A 75 -15.56 10.44 0.37
CA SER A 75 -14.73 11.58 0.79
C SER A 75 -15.49 12.49 1.76
N PHE A 76 -16.78 12.71 1.54
CA PHE A 76 -17.64 13.45 2.47
C PHE A 76 -17.70 12.77 3.83
N ASN A 77 -17.89 11.44 3.86
CA ASN A 77 -17.84 10.65 5.08
C ASN A 77 -16.50 10.79 5.80
N ALA A 78 -15.37 10.74 5.06
CA ALA A 78 -14.05 10.91 5.64
C ALA A 78 -13.87 12.27 6.32
N TRP A 79 -14.29 13.36 5.66
CA TRP A 79 -14.21 14.70 6.24
C TRP A 79 -15.14 14.90 7.43
N LEU A 80 -16.36 14.35 7.38
CA LEU A 80 -17.27 14.35 8.54
C LEU A 80 -16.65 13.62 9.73
N VAL A 81 -16.03 12.46 9.51
CA VAL A 81 -15.34 11.71 10.56
C VAL A 81 -14.17 12.51 11.12
N ILE A 82 -13.37 13.14 10.28
CA ILE A 82 -12.26 14.01 10.73
C ILE A 82 -12.79 15.14 11.62
N ILE A 83 -13.83 15.86 11.18
CA ILE A 83 -14.44 16.95 11.95
C ILE A 83 -14.99 16.42 13.28
N PHE A 84 -15.67 15.29 13.26
CA PHE A 84 -16.19 14.65 14.47
C PHE A 84 -15.07 14.30 15.46
N LEU A 85 -14.00 13.65 15.01
CA LEU A 85 -12.87 13.29 15.88
C LEU A 85 -12.16 14.54 16.46
N VAL A 86 -12.05 15.62 15.68
CA VAL A 86 -11.53 16.91 16.17
C VAL A 86 -12.45 17.48 17.25
N MET A 87 -13.77 17.48 17.04
CA MET A 87 -14.72 17.93 18.06
C MET A 87 -14.65 17.07 19.34
N CYS A 88 -14.46 15.76 19.21
CA CYS A 88 -14.26 14.87 20.36
C CYS A 88 -13.02 15.26 21.18
N ILE A 89 -11.92 15.65 20.53
CA ILE A 89 -10.70 16.10 21.23
C ILE A 89 -10.90 17.46 21.89
N CYS A 90 -11.55 18.40 21.20
CA CYS A 90 -11.71 19.77 21.68
C CYS A 90 -12.76 19.90 22.81
N SER A 91 -13.67 18.93 22.95
CA SER A 91 -14.73 18.97 23.96
C SER A 91 -14.42 18.01 25.10
N GLU A 92 -13.92 18.54 26.22
CA GLU A 92 -13.61 17.72 27.40
C GLU A 92 -14.85 17.04 27.98
N ASP A 93 -15.97 17.77 28.08
CA ASP A 93 -17.24 17.27 28.57
C ASP A 93 -18.36 17.72 27.62
N SER A 94 -19.07 16.76 27.04
CA SER A 94 -20.21 17.05 26.17
C SER A 94 -21.44 16.26 26.64
N SER A 95 -22.61 16.88 26.53
CA SER A 95 -23.89 16.18 26.77
C SER A 95 -24.29 15.26 25.61
N ILE A 96 -23.62 15.37 24.45
CA ILE A 96 -24.02 14.73 23.20
C ILE A 96 -23.21 13.44 22.94
N TRP A 97 -21.92 13.43 23.22
CA TRP A 97 -21.03 12.29 23.05
C TRP A 97 -20.27 11.95 24.33
N ILE A 98 -19.79 10.72 24.37
CA ILE A 98 -18.99 10.17 25.47
C ILE A 98 -17.65 10.92 25.56
N SER A 99 -17.27 11.37 26.76
CA SER A 99 -15.99 12.07 26.96
C SER A 99 -14.81 11.13 26.77
N ILE A 100 -13.69 11.68 26.26
CA ILE A 100 -12.46 10.89 26.05
C ILE A 100 -11.97 10.31 27.38
N LYS A 101 -12.02 11.07 28.48
CA LYS A 101 -11.63 10.61 29.82
C LYS A 101 -12.43 9.37 30.26
N TYR A 102 -13.69 9.28 29.84
CA TYR A 102 -14.52 8.13 30.13
C TYR A 102 -14.16 6.92 29.24
N LEU A 103 -13.88 7.14 27.95
CA LEU A 103 -13.33 6.11 27.06
C LEU A 103 -11.97 5.57 27.54
N GLU A 104 -11.12 6.45 28.07
CA GLU A 104 -9.85 6.08 28.70
C GLU A 104 -10.05 5.11 29.86
N LYS A 105 -11.05 5.36 30.72
CA LYS A 105 -11.41 4.45 31.82
C LYS A 105 -11.93 3.11 31.32
N ILE A 106 -12.66 3.10 30.21
CA ILE A 106 -13.20 1.88 29.59
C ILE A 106 -12.08 1.00 29.03
N VAL A 107 -11.19 1.60 28.26
CA VAL A 107 -10.09 0.89 27.58
C VAL A 107 -8.93 0.62 28.54
N ASP A 108 -8.98 1.23 29.73
CA ASP A 108 -7.92 1.25 30.74
C ASP A 108 -6.62 1.82 30.15
N CYS A 109 -6.74 2.96 29.49
CA CYS A 109 -5.70 3.55 28.68
C CYS A 109 -5.54 5.03 29.02
N GLN A 110 -4.30 5.52 29.10
CA GLN A 110 -4.02 6.94 29.31
C GLN A 110 -3.71 7.62 27.98
N ARG A 111 -4.12 8.88 27.84
CA ARG A 111 -3.82 9.71 26.66
C ARG A 111 -4.35 9.10 25.36
N LEU A 112 -5.61 8.66 25.38
CA LEU A 112 -6.32 8.19 24.19
C LEU A 112 -6.44 9.30 23.14
N ASP A 113 -6.44 10.56 23.58
CA ASP A 113 -6.35 11.76 22.74
C ASP A 113 -5.22 11.68 21.70
N LEU A 114 -4.04 11.18 22.08
CA LEU A 114 -2.89 11.03 21.18
C LEU A 114 -3.17 10.03 20.05
N LEU A 115 -3.85 8.93 20.34
CA LEU A 115 -4.22 7.93 19.35
C LEU A 115 -5.26 8.50 18.37
N ILE A 116 -6.23 9.25 18.88
CA ILE A 116 -7.25 9.92 18.05
C ILE A 116 -6.58 10.94 17.12
N ILE A 117 -5.64 11.75 17.63
CA ILE A 117 -4.86 12.70 16.82
C ILE A 117 -4.11 11.97 15.69
N ALA A 118 -3.46 10.85 15.99
CA ALA A 118 -2.76 10.07 14.96
C ALA A 118 -3.73 9.53 13.89
N ILE A 119 -4.91 9.05 14.30
CA ILE A 119 -5.95 8.59 13.36
C ILE A 119 -6.43 9.74 12.46
N ILE A 120 -6.66 10.94 13.01
CA ILE A 120 -7.03 12.13 12.22
C ILE A 120 -5.97 12.43 11.16
N ILE A 121 -4.69 12.45 11.56
CA ILE A 121 -3.59 12.73 10.63
C ILE A 121 -3.52 11.66 9.54
N LEU A 122 -3.69 10.38 9.88
CA LEU A 122 -3.74 9.29 8.91
C LEU A 122 -4.90 9.43 7.93
N PHE A 123 -6.08 9.86 8.38
CA PHE A 123 -7.22 10.12 7.50
C PHE A 123 -6.93 11.26 6.54
N CYS A 124 -6.32 12.36 7.01
CA CYS A 124 -5.90 13.46 6.15
C CYS A 124 -4.89 13.00 5.08
N ILE A 125 -3.87 12.23 5.46
CA ILE A 125 -2.88 11.67 4.51
C ILE A 125 -3.56 10.73 3.50
N GLY A 126 -4.46 9.86 3.97
CA GLY A 126 -5.19 8.91 3.14
C GLY A 126 -6.08 9.59 2.10
N GLU A 127 -6.86 10.61 2.51
CA GLU A 127 -7.72 11.38 1.60
C GLU A 127 -6.89 12.22 0.62
N TRP A 128 -5.78 12.82 1.06
CA TRP A 128 -4.85 13.52 0.18
C TRP A 128 -4.26 12.59 -0.88
N TYR A 129 -3.82 11.39 -0.46
CA TYR A 129 -3.27 10.38 -1.35
C TYR A 129 -4.31 9.91 -2.38
N TRP A 130 -5.53 9.61 -1.92
CA TRP A 130 -6.64 9.26 -2.79
C TRP A 130 -6.94 10.35 -3.81
N PHE A 131 -7.04 11.61 -3.37
CA PHE A 131 -7.36 12.74 -4.24
C PHE A 131 -6.32 12.92 -5.34
N TYR A 132 -5.04 12.78 -5.02
CA TYR A 132 -3.96 12.81 -6.01
C TYR A 132 -4.15 11.73 -7.09
N LEU A 133 -4.40 10.47 -6.69
CA LEU A 133 -4.65 9.38 -7.64
C LEU A 133 -5.89 9.63 -8.49
N PHE A 134 -6.95 10.13 -7.86
CA PHE A 134 -8.21 10.45 -8.52
C PHE A 134 -8.02 11.51 -9.63
N ILE A 135 -7.26 12.57 -9.35
CA ILE A 135 -6.91 13.59 -10.36
C ILE A 135 -6.07 13.00 -11.49
N GLN A 136 -5.10 12.13 -11.20
CA GLN A 136 -4.32 11.48 -12.26
C GLN A 136 -5.20 10.65 -13.20
N ILE A 137 -6.23 10.00 -12.68
CA ILE A 137 -7.16 9.19 -13.48
C ILE A 137 -8.07 10.08 -14.33
N ILE A 138 -8.70 11.10 -13.74
CA ILE A 138 -9.59 12.01 -14.47
C ILE A 138 -8.86 12.82 -15.56
N THR A 139 -7.56 13.03 -15.37
CA THR A 139 -6.70 13.69 -16.36
C THR A 139 -6.04 12.72 -17.34
N TYR A 140 -6.32 11.41 -17.22
CA TYR A 140 -5.74 10.34 -18.05
C TYR A 140 -4.22 10.26 -18.02
N LYS A 141 -3.61 10.75 -16.93
CA LYS A 141 -2.16 10.78 -16.73
C LYS A 141 -1.66 9.67 -15.81
N SER A 142 -2.50 8.72 -15.42
CA SER A 142 -2.11 7.61 -14.55
C SER A 142 -1.13 6.65 -15.26
N PRO A 143 0.13 6.56 -14.80
CA PRO A 143 1.13 5.64 -15.33
C PRO A 143 0.74 4.19 -15.10
N ILE A 144 0.20 3.89 -13.91
CA ILE A 144 -0.22 2.56 -13.49
C ILE A 144 -1.24 2.01 -14.48
N GLN A 145 -2.26 2.81 -14.81
CA GLN A 145 -3.32 2.40 -15.70
C GLN A 145 -2.79 2.07 -17.11
N LYS A 146 -1.87 2.90 -17.62
CA LYS A 146 -1.24 2.71 -18.93
C LYS A 146 -0.36 1.46 -18.96
N THR A 147 0.42 1.21 -17.90
CA THR A 147 1.27 0.02 -17.80
C THR A 147 0.44 -1.25 -17.71
N ILE A 148 -0.64 -1.24 -16.92
CA ILE A 148 -1.53 -2.40 -16.80
C ILE A 148 -2.22 -2.65 -18.15
N SER A 149 -2.86 -1.65 -18.76
CA SER A 149 -3.63 -1.84 -20.00
C SER A 149 -2.79 -2.39 -21.16
N ASN A 150 -1.54 -1.95 -21.28
CA ASN A 150 -0.67 -2.36 -22.38
C ASN A 150 -0.14 -3.80 -22.22
N LYS A 151 -0.13 -4.33 -21.00
CA LYS A 151 0.51 -5.62 -20.68
C LYS A 151 -0.46 -6.72 -20.34
N LEU A 152 -1.69 -6.36 -19.96
CA LEU A 152 -2.78 -7.29 -19.65
C LEU A 152 -3.24 -8.13 -20.87
N SER A 153 -2.82 -7.76 -22.08
CA SER A 153 -3.14 -8.48 -23.31
C SER A 153 -2.07 -9.49 -23.75
N SER A 154 -0.86 -9.51 -23.17
CA SER A 154 0.30 -10.15 -23.83
C SER A 154 1.07 -11.26 -23.09
N SER A 155 0.86 -11.55 -21.80
CA SER A 155 1.79 -12.44 -21.06
C SER A 155 1.15 -13.63 -20.35
N SER A 156 1.53 -14.86 -20.70
CA SER A 156 1.21 -16.11 -19.97
C SER A 156 1.59 -16.13 -18.46
N ASP A 157 2.29 -15.11 -17.97
CA ASP A 157 2.72 -14.96 -16.56
C ASP A 157 1.58 -14.55 -15.58
N TYR A 158 0.32 -14.49 -16.06
CA TYR A 158 -0.88 -14.12 -15.29
C TYR A 158 -1.16 -15.00 -14.07
N LEU A 159 -0.72 -16.27 -14.07
CA LEU A 159 -1.06 -17.21 -13.01
C LEU A 159 -0.54 -16.74 -11.63
N SER A 160 0.65 -16.12 -11.61
CA SER A 160 1.24 -15.60 -10.38
C SER A 160 0.53 -14.33 -9.86
N PHE A 161 0.00 -13.52 -10.78
CA PHE A 161 -0.82 -12.35 -10.45
C PHE A 161 -2.17 -12.76 -9.88
N ILE A 162 -2.82 -13.75 -10.50
CA ILE A 162 -4.11 -14.29 -10.07
C ILE A 162 -4.02 -14.83 -8.64
N HIS A 163 -2.99 -15.63 -8.32
CA HIS A 163 -2.80 -16.15 -6.96
C HIS A 163 -2.61 -15.04 -5.91
N LYS A 164 -1.90 -13.95 -6.26
CA LYS A 164 -1.73 -12.80 -5.34
C LYS A 164 -3.01 -12.00 -5.19
N ILE A 165 -3.80 -11.85 -6.25
CA ILE A 165 -5.11 -11.21 -6.20
C ILE A 165 -6.09 -12.04 -5.36
N THR A 166 -6.18 -13.35 -5.58
CA THR A 166 -7.09 -14.22 -4.80
C THR A 166 -6.71 -14.25 -3.32
N ALA A 167 -5.42 -14.29 -3.00
CA ALA A 167 -4.95 -14.13 -1.62
C ALA A 167 -5.36 -12.76 -1.02
N SER A 168 -5.32 -11.69 -1.82
CA SER A 168 -5.83 -10.38 -1.39
C SER A 168 -7.32 -10.37 -1.10
N TYR A 169 -8.14 -11.10 -1.87
CA TYR A 169 -9.58 -11.16 -1.64
C TYR A 169 -9.88 -11.76 -0.26
N ILE A 170 -9.23 -12.88 0.04
CA ILE A 170 -9.35 -13.54 1.34
C ILE A 170 -8.92 -12.57 2.44
N PHE A 171 -7.81 -11.87 2.25
CA PHE A 171 -7.31 -10.94 3.25
C PHE A 171 -8.23 -9.72 3.48
N VAL A 172 -8.76 -9.12 2.41
CA VAL A 172 -9.74 -8.01 2.50
C VAL A 172 -11.03 -8.49 3.17
N ALA A 173 -11.49 -9.71 2.86
CA ALA A 173 -12.64 -10.31 3.54
C ALA A 173 -12.38 -10.52 5.03
N CYS A 174 -11.20 -11.02 5.42
CA CYS A 174 -10.80 -11.15 6.81
C CYS A 174 -10.81 -9.80 7.54
N ILE A 175 -10.30 -8.75 6.93
CA ILE A 175 -10.35 -7.39 7.51
C ILE A 175 -11.78 -6.91 7.67
N GLY A 176 -12.63 -7.14 6.67
CA GLY A 176 -14.06 -6.84 6.76
C GLY A 176 -14.71 -7.52 7.97
N ILE A 177 -14.42 -8.82 8.18
CA ILE A 177 -14.89 -9.56 9.36
C ILE A 177 -14.39 -8.94 10.65
N VAL A 178 -13.09 -8.61 10.75
CA VAL A 178 -12.51 -8.00 11.96
C VAL A 178 -13.17 -6.66 12.28
N VAL A 179 -13.44 -5.83 11.27
CA VAL A 179 -14.12 -4.53 11.45
C VAL A 179 -15.56 -4.75 11.92
N ILE A 180 -16.30 -5.68 11.31
CA ILE A 180 -17.68 -6.00 11.73
C ILE A 180 -17.69 -6.49 13.19
N MET A 181 -16.76 -7.37 13.56
CA MET A 181 -16.64 -7.86 14.93
C MET A 181 -16.30 -6.74 15.91
N THR A 182 -15.40 -5.83 15.52
CA THR A 182 -15.04 -4.66 16.34
C THR A 182 -16.26 -3.77 16.57
N TYR A 183 -17.05 -3.54 15.51
CA TYR A 183 -18.31 -2.78 15.59
C TYR A 183 -19.33 -3.44 16.53
N VAL A 184 -19.54 -4.76 16.40
CA VAL A 184 -20.46 -5.49 17.27
C VAL A 184 -20.01 -5.47 18.74
N MET A 185 -18.71 -5.64 18.99
CA MET A 185 -18.16 -5.57 20.35
C MET A 185 -18.32 -4.19 20.97
N GLU A 186 -18.17 -3.13 20.18
CA GLU A 186 -18.33 -1.77 20.66
C GLU A 186 -19.81 -1.43 20.93
N LEU A 187 -20.74 -1.87 20.07
CA LEU A 187 -22.18 -1.79 20.37
C LEU A 187 -22.56 -2.53 21.66
N TYR A 188 -22.01 -3.73 21.87
CA TYR A 188 -22.20 -4.48 23.11
C TYR A 188 -21.69 -3.69 24.32
N PHE A 189 -20.51 -3.09 24.20
CA PHE A 189 -19.92 -2.30 25.27
C PHE A 189 -20.76 -1.06 25.59
N LEU A 190 -21.13 -0.27 24.57
CA LEU A 190 -21.95 0.93 24.72
C LEU A 190 -23.31 0.62 25.35
N THR A 191 -23.97 -0.47 24.93
CA THR A 191 -25.25 -0.88 25.51
C THR A 191 -25.11 -1.30 26.97
N LYS A 192 -24.04 -2.05 27.32
CA LYS A 192 -23.76 -2.42 28.72
C LYS A 192 -23.56 -1.17 29.58
N THR A 193 -22.75 -0.23 29.11
CA THR A 193 -22.50 1.05 29.77
C THR A 193 -23.76 1.87 30.02
N TYR A 194 -24.69 1.86 29.06
CA TYR A 194 -26.01 2.48 29.22
C TYR A 194 -26.83 1.82 30.33
N PHE A 195 -26.86 0.49 30.38
CA PHE A 195 -27.57 -0.23 31.45
C PHE A 195 -26.96 0.00 32.84
N ASP A 196 -25.66 0.28 32.90
CA ASP A 196 -24.97 0.65 34.14
C ASP A 196 -25.23 2.12 34.55
N ASN A 197 -26.11 2.84 33.84
CA ASN A 197 -26.47 4.26 34.05
C ASN A 197 -25.29 5.23 33.96
N GLN A 198 -24.23 4.88 33.23
CA GLN A 198 -23.04 5.73 33.10
C GLN A 198 -23.11 6.69 31.91
N ILE A 199 -23.97 6.41 30.93
CA ILE A 199 -24.23 7.28 29.76
C ILE A 199 -25.72 7.50 29.58
N THR A 200 -26.09 8.64 29.00
CA THR A 200 -27.47 8.95 28.64
C THR A 200 -27.91 8.23 27.37
N SER A 201 -29.22 8.13 27.14
CA SER A 201 -29.77 7.57 25.89
C SER A 201 -29.36 8.38 24.65
N VAL A 202 -29.23 9.70 24.80
CA VAL A 202 -28.75 10.61 23.74
C VAL A 202 -27.30 10.28 23.39
N GLN A 203 -26.41 10.17 24.39
CA GLN A 203 -25.02 9.79 24.18
C GLN A 203 -24.87 8.43 23.52
N LEU A 204 -25.67 7.44 23.94
CA LEU A 204 -25.69 6.12 23.31
C LEU A 204 -26.03 6.21 21.82
N LEU A 205 -27.12 6.89 21.48
CA LEU A 205 -27.59 7.00 20.09
C LEU A 205 -26.58 7.74 19.20
N PHE A 206 -26.03 8.86 19.67
CA PHE A 206 -25.02 9.60 18.93
C PHE A 206 -23.71 8.82 18.78
N SER A 207 -23.24 8.12 19.83
CA SER A 207 -22.05 7.27 19.75
C SER A 207 -22.23 6.13 18.74
N MET A 208 -23.39 5.46 18.73
CA MET A 208 -23.67 4.42 17.72
C MET A 208 -23.65 4.98 16.30
N ILE A 209 -24.27 6.14 16.07
CA ILE A 209 -24.31 6.79 14.76
C ILE A 209 -22.92 7.23 14.32
N ALA A 210 -22.09 7.73 15.24
CA ALA A 210 -20.76 8.25 14.94
C ALA A 210 -19.70 7.14 14.77
N PHE A 211 -19.84 6.01 15.46
CA PHE A 211 -18.85 4.94 15.37
C PHE A 211 -18.91 4.18 14.04
N PHE A 212 -20.10 3.98 13.49
CA PHE A 212 -20.27 3.34 12.17
C PHE A 212 -19.41 4.00 11.06
N PRO A 213 -19.48 5.32 10.82
CA PRO A 213 -18.68 5.98 9.81
C PRO A 213 -17.19 5.98 10.14
N ILE A 214 -16.79 5.99 11.43
CA ILE A 214 -15.38 5.83 11.85
C ILE A 214 -14.87 4.44 11.43
N CYS A 215 -15.56 3.37 11.80
CA CYS A 215 -15.19 2.01 11.41
C CYS A 215 -15.13 1.83 9.89
N PHE A 216 -16.12 2.39 9.19
CA PHE A 216 -16.15 2.36 7.74
C PHE A 216 -14.94 3.08 7.13
N GLN A 217 -14.55 4.23 7.68
CA GLN A 217 -13.40 5.00 7.21
C GLN A 217 -12.06 4.28 7.50
N VAL A 218 -11.90 3.69 8.70
CA VAL A 218 -10.74 2.86 9.03
C VAL A 218 -10.62 1.68 8.06
N CYS A 219 -11.73 0.98 7.81
CA CYS A 219 -11.78 -0.12 6.85
C CYS A 219 -11.40 0.34 5.44
N SER A 220 -11.94 1.48 5.00
CA SER A 220 -11.62 2.05 3.69
C SER A 220 -10.13 2.36 3.56
N LEU A 221 -9.50 2.94 4.58
CA LEU A 221 -8.07 3.27 4.58
C LEU A 221 -7.20 1.99 4.56
N ILE A 222 -7.55 0.98 5.35
CA ILE A 222 -6.82 -0.30 5.35
C ILE A 222 -6.93 -0.97 3.96
N CYS A 223 -8.12 -0.99 3.37
CA CYS A 223 -8.33 -1.52 2.02
C CYS A 223 -7.54 -0.73 0.97
N LEU A 224 -7.51 0.61 1.07
CA LEU A 224 -6.73 1.49 0.21
C LEU A 224 -5.24 1.12 0.25
N LEU A 225 -4.69 0.96 1.45
CA LEU A 225 -3.29 0.59 1.67
C LEU A 225 -2.98 -0.79 1.05
N LEU A 226 -3.82 -1.79 1.32
CA LEU A 226 -3.61 -3.15 0.83
C LEU A 226 -3.70 -3.26 -0.67
N VAL A 227 -4.79 -2.76 -1.25
CA VAL A 227 -4.97 -2.76 -2.71
C VAL A 227 -3.83 -1.99 -3.38
N GLY A 228 -3.44 -0.84 -2.82
CA GLY A 228 -2.29 -0.06 -3.32
C GLY A 228 -0.99 -0.86 -3.32
N THR A 229 -0.65 -1.49 -2.18
CA THR A 229 0.58 -2.29 -2.04
C THR A 229 0.59 -3.52 -2.92
N LEU A 230 -0.54 -4.17 -3.16
CA LEU A 230 -0.65 -5.29 -4.08
C LEU A 230 -0.43 -4.87 -5.53
N VAL A 231 -0.98 -3.72 -5.94
CA VAL A 231 -0.77 -3.17 -7.28
C VAL A 231 0.71 -2.85 -7.50
N VAL A 232 1.37 -2.22 -6.53
CA VAL A 232 2.82 -1.97 -6.60
C VAL A 232 3.60 -3.28 -6.61
N GLY A 233 3.24 -4.24 -5.75
CA GLY A 233 3.86 -5.56 -5.70
C GLY A 233 3.74 -6.33 -7.01
N PHE A 234 2.60 -6.21 -7.70
CA PHE A 234 2.39 -6.77 -9.03
C PHE A 234 3.30 -6.11 -10.07
N ILE A 235 3.33 -4.78 -10.11
CA ILE A 235 4.20 -4.03 -11.02
C ILE A 235 5.67 -4.43 -10.79
N LEU A 236 6.09 -4.60 -9.53
CA LEU A 236 7.44 -5.04 -9.19
C LEU A 236 7.76 -6.44 -9.72
N GLU A 237 6.86 -7.41 -9.62
CA GLU A 237 7.09 -8.73 -10.20
C GLU A 237 7.15 -8.69 -11.73
N LEU A 238 6.30 -7.89 -12.38
CA LEU A 238 6.37 -7.69 -13.83
C LEU A 238 7.74 -7.12 -14.24
N LEU A 239 8.20 -6.09 -13.54
CA LEU A 239 9.53 -5.52 -13.77
C LEU A 239 10.63 -6.55 -13.53
N LYS A 240 10.49 -7.38 -12.51
CA LYS A 240 11.43 -8.45 -12.18
C LYS A 240 11.49 -9.54 -13.25
N ILE A 241 10.36 -9.94 -13.80
CA ILE A 241 10.31 -10.90 -14.91
C ILE A 241 11.01 -10.31 -16.14
N ARG A 242 10.69 -9.06 -16.53
CA ARG A 242 11.34 -8.40 -17.67
C ARG A 242 12.84 -8.23 -17.48
N MET A 243 13.29 -7.82 -16.29
CA MET A 243 14.71 -7.73 -15.97
C MET A 243 15.40 -9.10 -16.04
N LYS A 244 14.75 -10.17 -15.58
CA LYS A 244 15.28 -11.53 -15.70
C LYS A 244 15.37 -11.99 -17.16
N GLN A 245 14.36 -11.70 -17.98
CA GLN A 245 14.38 -12.01 -19.42
C GLN A 245 15.54 -11.28 -20.11
N LEU A 246 15.71 -9.98 -19.84
CA LEU A 246 16.84 -9.19 -20.33
C LEU A 246 18.19 -9.77 -19.87
N TYR A 247 18.28 -10.18 -18.61
CA TYR A 247 19.48 -10.82 -18.05
C TYR A 247 19.79 -12.17 -18.70
N ILE A 248 18.79 -13.03 -18.91
CA ILE A 248 18.96 -14.33 -19.58
C ILE A 248 19.40 -14.13 -21.03
N PHE A 249 18.78 -13.18 -21.73
CA PHE A 249 19.17 -12.78 -23.09
C PHE A 249 20.63 -12.33 -23.14
N LEU A 250 21.06 -11.52 -22.16
CA LEU A 250 22.46 -11.11 -21.98
C LEU A 250 23.41 -12.29 -21.72
N LYS A 251 22.97 -13.32 -21.00
CA LYS A 251 23.78 -14.49 -20.60
C LYS A 251 23.89 -15.55 -21.70
N GLN A 252 22.83 -15.80 -22.47
CA GLN A 252 22.79 -16.85 -23.51
C GLN A 252 23.71 -16.56 -24.69
N ASP A 253 23.96 -15.28 -25.00
CA ASP A 253 24.84 -14.88 -26.11
C ASP A 253 26.35 -14.96 -25.80
N LYS A 254 26.75 -15.80 -24.82
CA LYS A 254 28.16 -16.10 -24.56
C LYS A 254 28.86 -16.86 -25.70
N SER A 255 28.12 -17.49 -26.62
CA SER A 255 28.70 -18.36 -27.65
C SER A 255 28.83 -17.74 -29.06
N SER A 256 28.20 -16.60 -29.36
CA SER A 256 28.19 -16.10 -30.74
C SER A 256 29.44 -15.25 -31.07
N LYS A 257 30.30 -15.80 -31.93
CA LYS A 257 31.50 -15.11 -32.47
C LYS A 257 31.15 -14.15 -33.64
N ASN A 258 29.91 -14.18 -34.14
CA ASN A 258 29.52 -13.49 -35.37
C ASN A 258 29.22 -11.99 -35.15
N ILE A 259 29.93 -11.15 -35.90
CA ILE A 259 29.91 -9.68 -35.81
C ILE A 259 28.55 -9.04 -36.17
N PRO A 260 27.81 -9.47 -37.21
CA PRO A 260 26.51 -8.87 -37.54
C PRO A 260 25.46 -9.12 -36.45
N LYS A 261 25.49 -10.32 -35.85
CA LYS A 261 24.62 -10.69 -34.73
C LYS A 261 24.83 -9.78 -33.53
N MET A 262 26.07 -9.34 -33.29
CA MET A 262 26.42 -8.49 -32.16
C MET A 262 25.87 -7.06 -32.26
N LYS A 263 25.83 -6.44 -33.45
CA LYS A 263 25.24 -5.10 -33.64
C LYS A 263 23.71 -5.13 -33.46
N PHE A 264 23.07 -6.15 -34.04
CA PHE A 264 21.64 -6.38 -33.87
C PHE A 264 21.29 -6.62 -32.40
N PHE A 265 22.03 -7.51 -31.73
CA PHE A 265 21.89 -7.80 -30.31
C PHE A 265 22.00 -6.55 -29.42
N TRP A 266 23.00 -5.68 -29.69
CA TRP A 266 23.14 -4.43 -28.93
C TRP A 266 21.95 -3.49 -29.16
N ASN A 267 21.47 -3.36 -30.40
CA ASN A 267 20.29 -2.54 -30.66
C ASN A 267 19.04 -3.10 -29.95
N CYS A 268 18.87 -4.43 -29.91
CA CYS A 268 17.77 -5.07 -29.18
C CYS A 268 17.84 -4.80 -27.67
N ILE A 269 18.99 -5.00 -27.03
CA ILE A 269 19.16 -4.73 -25.59
C ILE A 269 18.95 -3.25 -25.28
N GLN A 270 19.55 -2.36 -26.07
CA GLN A 270 19.40 -0.94 -25.85
C GLN A 270 17.93 -0.54 -25.94
N LYS A 271 17.20 -1.04 -26.96
CA LYS A 271 15.77 -0.77 -27.13
C LYS A 271 14.96 -1.28 -25.93
N GLU A 272 15.08 -2.57 -25.59
CA GLU A 272 14.35 -3.18 -24.47
C GLU A 272 14.65 -2.50 -23.14
N TYR A 273 15.91 -2.16 -22.89
CA TYR A 273 16.31 -1.48 -21.67
C TYR A 273 15.76 -0.05 -21.59
N VAL A 274 15.83 0.71 -22.67
CA VAL A 274 15.32 2.09 -22.72
C VAL A 274 13.81 2.11 -22.55
N GLU A 275 13.10 1.18 -23.18
CA GLU A 275 11.65 1.00 -22.99
C GLU A 275 11.34 0.69 -21.52
N LEU A 276 12.03 -0.28 -20.92
CA LEU A 276 11.84 -0.64 -19.52
C LEU A 276 12.17 0.52 -18.56
N TYR A 277 13.26 1.24 -18.80
CA TYR A 277 13.62 2.42 -18.00
C TYR A 277 12.55 3.52 -18.12
N SER A 278 12.05 3.77 -19.33
CA SER A 278 11.00 4.76 -19.55
C SER A 278 9.70 4.41 -18.80
N GLU A 279 9.35 3.11 -18.74
CA GLU A 279 8.21 2.61 -17.98
C GLU A 279 8.42 2.79 -16.47
N VAL A 280 9.59 2.40 -15.95
CA VAL A 280 9.94 2.54 -14.53
C VAL A 280 9.90 4.01 -14.13
N ALA A 281 10.49 4.91 -14.93
CA ALA A 281 10.49 6.35 -14.67
C ALA A 281 9.07 6.95 -14.70
N LEU A 282 8.16 6.42 -15.53
CA LEU A 282 6.76 6.84 -15.55
C LEU A 282 6.03 6.37 -14.28
N LEU A 283 6.21 5.11 -13.90
CA LEU A 283 5.63 4.52 -12.70
C LEU A 283 6.13 5.19 -11.43
N ASP A 284 7.42 5.54 -11.40
CA ASP A 284 8.06 6.21 -10.27
C ASP A 284 7.34 7.50 -9.88
N LYS A 285 6.82 8.28 -10.84
CA LYS A 285 6.05 9.51 -10.51
C LYS A 285 4.84 9.27 -9.59
N THR A 286 4.18 8.12 -9.72
CA THR A 286 3.02 7.78 -8.87
C THR A 286 3.44 6.99 -7.65
N VAL A 287 4.33 6.01 -7.83
CA VAL A 287 4.83 5.16 -6.75
C VAL A 287 5.61 5.99 -5.73
N SER A 288 6.43 6.95 -6.17
CA SER A 288 7.22 7.83 -5.30
C SER A 288 6.36 8.67 -4.36
N PHE A 289 5.25 9.19 -4.85
CA PHE A 289 4.29 9.92 -4.02
C PHE A 289 3.57 9.00 -3.01
N ALA A 290 3.24 7.77 -3.43
CA ALA A 290 2.70 6.75 -2.52
C ALA A 290 3.70 6.41 -1.40
N MET A 291 4.98 6.21 -1.74
CA MET A 291 6.04 5.93 -0.77
C MET A 291 6.23 7.08 0.21
N TYR A 292 6.23 8.32 -0.29
CA TYR A 292 6.32 9.49 0.57
C TYR A 292 5.17 9.55 1.59
N SER A 293 3.95 9.32 1.13
CA SER A 293 2.76 9.32 2.00
C SER A 293 2.84 8.20 3.04
N LEU A 294 3.28 7.01 2.62
CA LEU A 294 3.45 5.84 3.48
C LEU A 294 4.56 6.03 4.53
N GLU A 295 5.69 6.61 4.13
CA GLU A 295 6.80 6.96 5.03
C GLU A 295 6.36 7.97 6.08
N THR A 296 5.68 9.03 5.63
CA THR A 296 5.17 10.09 6.51
C THR A 296 4.20 9.52 7.54
N ALA A 297 3.24 8.69 7.10
CA ALA A 297 2.32 7.99 7.99
C ALA A 297 3.07 7.09 8.99
N SER A 298 4.03 6.30 8.51
CA SER A 298 4.84 5.42 9.37
C SER A 298 5.60 6.19 10.44
N LYS A 299 6.23 7.32 10.10
CA LYS A 299 6.99 8.13 11.05
C LYS A 299 6.08 8.77 12.10
N ILE A 300 4.92 9.28 11.69
CA ILE A 300 3.93 9.85 12.61
C ILE A 300 3.43 8.78 13.59
N LEU A 301 3.17 7.55 13.12
CA LEU A 301 2.76 6.45 13.99
C LEU A 301 3.89 6.01 14.93
N SER A 302 5.14 5.94 14.46
CA SER A 302 6.29 5.64 15.32
C SER A 302 6.48 6.70 16.40
N ILE A 303 6.38 7.99 16.06
CA ILE A 303 6.49 9.09 17.04
C ILE A 303 5.34 9.01 18.05
N THR A 304 4.10 8.88 17.56
CA THR A 304 2.91 8.75 18.42
C THR A 304 3.06 7.56 19.36
N SER A 305 3.51 6.43 18.85
CA SER A 305 3.76 5.22 19.63
C SER A 305 4.77 5.46 20.76
N CYS A 306 5.86 6.17 20.49
CA CYS A 306 6.86 6.50 21.52
C CYS A 306 6.31 7.45 22.58
N VAL A 307 5.59 8.51 22.16
CA VAL A 307 4.98 9.47 23.07
C VAL A 307 3.90 8.79 23.91
N PHE A 308 2.99 8.06 23.28
CA PHE A 308 1.92 7.31 23.94
C PHE A 308 2.49 6.33 24.96
N TYR A 309 3.53 5.58 24.61
CA TYR A 309 4.24 4.68 25.52
C TYR A 309 4.86 5.39 26.72
N SER A 310 5.48 6.54 26.49
CA SER A 310 6.11 7.32 27.57
C SER A 310 5.12 7.83 28.60
N ARG A 311 3.84 7.96 28.21
CA ARG A 311 2.76 8.49 29.05
C ARG A 311 1.97 7.41 29.78
N GLN A 312 2.16 6.13 29.47
CA GLN A 312 1.48 5.06 30.19
C GLN A 312 2.17 4.79 31.53
N MET A 313 1.36 4.79 32.60
CA MET A 313 1.79 4.37 33.94
C MET A 313 1.98 2.85 34.02
N GLU A 314 1.05 2.08 33.44
CA GLU A 314 1.08 0.60 33.43
C GLU A 314 0.83 0.04 32.02
N MET A 315 1.44 -1.11 31.74
CA MET A 315 1.26 -1.82 30.46
C MET A 315 0.20 -2.91 30.60
N ASN A 316 -1.02 -2.59 30.18
CA ASN A 316 -2.09 -3.57 30.06
C ASN A 316 -2.15 -4.15 28.62
N PRO A 317 -2.98 -5.18 28.37
CA PRO A 317 -3.12 -5.78 27.04
C PRO A 317 -3.59 -4.79 25.97
N SER A 318 -4.49 -3.85 26.30
CA SER A 318 -5.02 -2.84 25.37
C SER A 318 -3.93 -1.88 24.88
N ASN A 319 -3.16 -1.32 25.82
CA ASN A 319 -2.04 -0.42 25.53
C ASN A 319 -0.96 -1.15 24.74
N THR A 320 -0.66 -2.39 25.12
CA THR A 320 0.32 -3.23 24.40
C THR A 320 -0.14 -3.51 22.98
N LEU A 321 -1.43 -3.81 22.77
CA LEU A 321 -2.00 -4.04 21.44
C LEU A 321 -1.94 -2.76 20.59
N ALA A 322 -2.38 -1.62 21.12
CA ALA A 322 -2.31 -0.34 20.41
C ALA A 322 -0.88 -0.02 19.97
N MET A 323 0.08 -0.24 20.87
CA MET A 323 1.50 -0.06 20.61
C MET A 323 2.04 -0.99 19.52
N LEU A 324 1.68 -2.27 19.58
CA LEU A 324 2.04 -3.24 18.55
C LEU A 324 1.45 -2.85 17.19
N THR A 325 0.20 -2.37 17.17
CA THR A 325 -0.45 -1.90 15.94
C THR A 325 0.27 -0.69 15.36
N LEU A 326 0.64 0.31 16.16
CA LEU A 326 1.38 1.47 15.67
C LEU A 326 2.76 1.08 15.13
N MET A 327 3.47 0.17 15.80
CA MET A 327 4.78 -0.32 15.36
C MET A 327 4.69 -1.22 14.13
N SER A 328 3.58 -1.93 13.94
CA SER A 328 3.36 -2.79 12.77
C SER A 328 3.38 -2.00 11.47
N ALA A 329 2.97 -0.73 11.50
CA ALA A 329 3.06 0.16 10.35
C ALA A 329 4.51 0.35 9.90
N PHE A 330 5.44 0.53 10.84
CA PHE A 330 6.87 0.65 10.52
C PHE A 330 7.48 -0.65 9.96
N VAL A 331 7.11 -1.80 10.52
CA VAL A 331 7.54 -3.09 9.98
C VAL A 331 6.99 -3.27 8.56
N PHE A 332 5.72 -2.92 8.34
CA PHE A 332 5.08 -2.99 7.05
C PHE A 332 5.78 -2.11 6.00
N THR A 333 6.07 -0.84 6.32
CA THR A 333 6.77 0.05 5.39
C THR A 333 8.15 -0.50 5.04
N THR A 334 8.90 -0.97 6.03
CA THR A 334 10.24 -1.57 5.84
C THR A 334 10.19 -2.79 4.91
N ILE A 335 9.24 -3.71 5.14
CA ILE A 335 9.04 -4.87 4.27
C ILE A 335 8.71 -4.41 2.84
N PHE A 336 7.84 -3.42 2.70
CA PHE A 336 7.46 -2.90 1.40
C PHE A 336 8.62 -2.24 0.65
N TYR A 337 9.44 -1.44 1.33
CA TYR A 337 10.68 -0.90 0.77
C TYR A 337 11.64 -1.98 0.32
N SER A 338 11.74 -3.09 1.06
CA SER A 338 12.64 -4.18 0.69
C SER A 338 12.33 -4.78 -0.68
N GLY A 339 11.04 -4.79 -1.08
CA GLY A 339 10.61 -5.21 -2.41
C GLY A 339 11.04 -4.23 -3.52
N LEU A 340 10.98 -2.92 -3.23
CA LEU A 340 11.35 -1.85 -4.17
C LEU A 340 12.85 -1.78 -4.45
N MET A 341 13.69 -2.47 -3.67
CA MET A 341 15.14 -2.55 -3.90
C MET A 341 15.51 -3.45 -5.08
N PHE A 342 14.58 -4.23 -5.61
CA PHE A 342 14.88 -5.21 -6.65
C PHE A 342 15.35 -4.57 -7.97
N PRO A 343 14.61 -3.59 -8.57
CA PRO A 343 15.01 -2.96 -9.83
C PRO A 343 16.45 -2.41 -9.86
N PRO A 344 16.91 -1.60 -8.87
CA PRO A 344 18.29 -1.08 -8.90
C PRO A 344 19.34 -2.19 -8.77
N LYS A 345 19.07 -3.22 -7.94
CA LYS A 345 19.98 -4.37 -7.80
C LYS A 345 20.13 -5.13 -9.13
N SER A 346 19.03 -5.37 -9.84
CA SER A 346 19.05 -6.05 -11.13
C SER A 346 19.68 -5.19 -12.23
N ASN A 347 19.47 -3.88 -12.21
CA ASN A 347 20.13 -2.95 -13.13
C ASN A 347 21.66 -3.03 -12.97
N HIS A 348 22.14 -2.99 -11.72
CA HIS A 348 23.57 -3.09 -11.42
C HIS A 348 24.18 -4.41 -11.91
N GLN A 349 23.50 -5.55 -11.70
CA GLN A 349 23.95 -6.85 -12.21
C GLN A 349 24.02 -6.90 -13.74
N CYS A 350 23.02 -6.35 -14.43
CA CYS A 350 23.03 -6.26 -15.88
C CYS A 350 24.19 -5.37 -16.36
N CYS A 351 24.41 -4.23 -15.73
CA CYS A 351 25.52 -3.33 -16.03
C CYS A 351 26.88 -4.02 -15.86
N GLN A 352 27.09 -4.76 -14.77
CA GLN A 352 28.32 -5.53 -14.54
C GLN A 352 28.55 -6.59 -15.62
N LEU A 353 27.51 -7.30 -16.05
CA LEU A 353 27.63 -8.28 -17.13
C LEU A 353 28.04 -7.64 -18.45
N ILE A 354 27.43 -6.51 -18.80
CA ILE A 354 27.74 -5.79 -20.03
C ILE A 354 29.18 -5.23 -19.97
N LEU A 355 29.58 -4.65 -18.83
CA LEU A 355 30.96 -4.17 -18.59
C LEU A 355 31.99 -5.28 -18.77
N ASN A 356 31.79 -6.41 -18.09
CA ASN A 356 32.67 -7.58 -18.19
C ASN A 356 32.77 -8.11 -19.62
N ARG A 357 31.67 -8.02 -20.39
CA ARG A 357 31.65 -8.43 -21.80
C ARG A 357 32.45 -7.47 -22.68
N MET A 358 32.29 -6.16 -22.50
CA MET A 358 33.06 -5.18 -23.28
C MET A 358 34.55 -5.24 -22.96
N ALA A 359 34.93 -5.42 -21.69
CA ALA A 359 36.32 -5.58 -21.29
C ALA A 359 36.98 -6.77 -22.03
N ARG A 360 36.30 -7.93 -22.09
CA ARG A 360 36.78 -9.10 -22.85
C ARG A 360 36.92 -8.82 -24.34
N GLN A 361 36.01 -8.05 -24.92
CA GLN A 361 36.04 -7.73 -26.34
C GLN A 361 37.14 -6.71 -26.70
N ALA A 362 37.46 -5.79 -25.78
CA ALA A 362 38.56 -4.84 -25.94
C ALA A 362 39.92 -5.54 -25.98
N ILE A 363 40.10 -6.64 -25.21
CA ILE A 363 41.33 -7.43 -25.19
C ILE A 363 41.55 -8.20 -26.51
N ILE A 364 40.48 -8.60 -27.21
CA ILE A 364 40.56 -9.56 -28.33
C ILE A 364 40.71 -8.89 -29.71
N LYS A 365 40.45 -7.58 -29.89
CA LYS A 365 40.29 -6.99 -31.25
C LYS A 365 41.06 -5.68 -31.48
N HIS A 366 41.70 -5.58 -32.65
CA HIS A 366 42.36 -4.36 -33.14
C HIS A 366 41.36 -3.20 -33.42
N PRO A 367 41.75 -1.93 -33.16
CA PRO A 367 40.83 -0.81 -32.96
C PRO A 367 40.31 -0.08 -34.23
N ASP A 368 40.87 -0.31 -35.41
CA ASP A 368 40.81 0.73 -36.47
C ASP A 368 39.45 0.96 -37.14
N HIS A 369 38.53 -0.02 -37.17
CA HIS A 369 37.20 0.15 -37.79
C HIS A 369 36.02 0.23 -36.80
N ARG A 370 36.27 0.30 -35.48
CA ARG A 370 35.20 0.10 -34.46
C ARG A 370 35.01 1.24 -33.46
N LYS A 371 35.71 2.36 -33.61
CA LYS A 371 35.66 3.49 -32.64
C LYS A 371 34.22 3.96 -32.36
N LYS A 372 33.38 4.14 -33.39
CA LYS A 372 32.01 4.67 -33.22
C LYS A 372 31.09 3.75 -32.40
N THR A 373 31.13 2.44 -32.63
CA THR A 373 30.30 1.48 -31.88
C THR A 373 30.78 1.29 -30.46
N ILE A 374 32.10 1.32 -30.23
CA ILE A 374 32.70 1.25 -28.89
C ILE A 374 32.35 2.50 -28.07
N ILE A 375 32.44 3.69 -28.67
CA ILE A 375 32.05 4.95 -28.01
C ILE A 375 30.56 4.90 -27.64
N LYS A 376 29.69 4.48 -28.56
CA LYS A 376 28.24 4.38 -28.30
C LYS A 376 27.93 3.40 -27.15
N SER A 377 28.57 2.23 -27.12
CA SER A 377 28.35 1.24 -26.06
C SER A 377 28.92 1.69 -24.72
N ASN A 378 30.08 2.35 -24.71
CA ASN A 378 30.66 2.94 -23.51
C ASN A 378 29.73 4.01 -22.92
N LEU A 379 29.23 4.93 -23.76
CA LEU A 379 28.29 5.96 -23.34
C LEU A 379 26.99 5.35 -22.78
N PHE A 380 26.46 4.31 -23.44
CA PHE A 380 25.27 3.62 -22.95
C PHE A 380 25.49 2.98 -21.58
N ILE A 381 26.64 2.33 -21.36
CA ILE A 381 26.93 1.73 -20.05
C ILE A 381 27.14 2.79 -18.98
N GLN A 382 27.85 3.87 -19.27
CA GLN A 382 27.99 4.99 -18.33
C GLN A 382 26.61 5.56 -17.97
N THR A 383 25.72 5.66 -18.95
CA THR A 383 24.33 6.09 -18.72
C THR A 383 23.59 5.07 -17.85
N MET A 384 23.75 3.77 -18.12
CA MET A 384 23.11 2.69 -17.36
C MET A 384 23.65 2.53 -15.93
N SER A 385 24.93 2.84 -15.69
CA SER A 385 25.51 2.80 -14.34
C SER A 385 25.09 4.00 -13.51
N ASN A 386 24.93 5.16 -14.16
CA ASN A 386 24.64 6.42 -13.50
C ASN A 386 23.14 6.75 -13.46
N ASN A 387 22.30 5.99 -14.17
CA ASN A 387 20.88 6.22 -14.11
C ASN A 387 20.28 5.69 -12.79
N HIS A 388 19.35 6.46 -12.25
CA HIS A 388 18.55 6.05 -11.10
C HIS A 388 17.44 5.09 -11.56
N PHE A 389 17.81 3.89 -12.01
CA PHE A 389 16.87 2.84 -12.41
C PHE A 389 16.21 2.24 -11.16
N GLY A 390 15.03 2.73 -10.81
CA GLY A 390 14.30 2.28 -9.63
C GLY A 390 13.25 3.29 -9.21
N PHE A 391 12.98 3.35 -7.91
CA PHE A 391 11.93 4.17 -7.33
C PHE A 391 12.51 5.17 -6.32
N HIS A 392 11.89 6.34 -6.21
CA HIS A 392 12.19 7.35 -5.21
C HIS A 392 11.15 7.31 -4.09
N CYS A 393 11.49 7.86 -2.93
CA CYS A 393 10.53 8.23 -1.89
C CYS A 393 10.32 9.75 -1.95
N GLY A 394 9.28 10.18 -2.66
CA GLY A 394 9.06 11.59 -2.98
C GLY A 394 10.28 12.22 -3.68
N GLN A 395 10.65 13.41 -3.22
CA GLN A 395 11.89 14.08 -3.60
C GLN A 395 13.02 13.85 -2.58
N ILE A 396 12.80 13.00 -1.58
CA ILE A 396 13.70 12.87 -0.43
C ILE A 396 14.91 12.02 -0.81
N PHE A 397 14.69 10.80 -1.30
CA PHE A 397 15.78 9.88 -1.59
C PHE A 397 15.42 8.81 -2.64
N PHE A 398 16.44 8.27 -3.31
CA PHE A 398 16.32 7.16 -4.25
C PHE A 398 16.49 5.80 -3.56
N ILE A 399 15.45 4.97 -3.55
CA ILE A 399 15.37 3.75 -2.75
C ILE A 399 16.47 2.75 -3.14
N THR A 400 17.44 2.58 -2.25
CA THR A 400 18.55 1.63 -2.40
C THR A 400 18.66 0.69 -1.20
N LYS A 401 19.45 -0.37 -1.35
CA LYS A 401 19.76 -1.30 -0.24
C LYS A 401 20.34 -0.59 0.98
N PHE A 402 21.20 0.39 0.76
CA PHE A 402 21.84 1.12 1.85
C PHE A 402 20.80 1.92 2.66
N GLN A 403 19.90 2.63 1.97
CA GLN A 403 18.87 3.44 2.64
C GLN A 403 17.85 2.61 3.40
N VAL A 404 17.48 1.41 2.91
CA VAL A 404 16.57 0.54 3.68
C VAL A 404 17.23 0.09 4.99
N VAL A 405 18.53 -0.21 4.95
CA VAL A 405 19.31 -0.51 6.17
C VAL A 405 19.40 0.73 7.06
N GLU A 406 19.68 1.90 6.49
CA GLU A 406 19.73 3.17 7.23
C GLU A 406 18.40 3.49 7.93
N LEU A 407 17.27 3.38 7.23
CA LEU A 407 15.93 3.53 7.78
C LEU A 407 15.68 2.54 8.92
N PHE A 408 16.08 1.28 8.75
CA PHE A 408 15.97 0.29 9.82
C PHE A 408 16.81 0.69 11.04
N MET A 409 18.07 1.07 10.84
CA MET A 409 19.00 1.45 11.90
C MET A 409 18.58 2.72 12.64
N MET A 410 18.03 3.72 11.95
CA MET A 410 17.49 4.94 12.58
C MET A 410 16.31 4.66 13.51
N ASN A 411 15.54 3.60 13.25
CA ASN A 411 14.41 3.21 14.07
C ASN A 411 14.75 2.12 15.11
N LEU A 412 15.95 1.53 15.06
CA LEU A 412 16.44 0.54 16.02
C LEU A 412 16.47 1.06 17.47
N PRO A 413 16.85 2.33 17.76
CA PRO A 413 16.75 2.89 19.10
C PRO A 413 15.34 2.78 19.69
N LEU A 414 14.30 2.99 18.86
CA LEU A 414 12.91 2.84 19.30
C LEU A 414 12.64 1.40 19.73
N ILE A 415 13.01 0.42 18.90
CA ILE A 415 12.87 -1.01 19.20
C ILE A 415 13.58 -1.37 20.52
N THR A 416 14.78 -0.83 20.75
CA THR A 416 15.53 -1.08 21.99
C THR A 416 14.89 -0.45 23.23
N LEU A 417 14.31 0.74 23.11
CA LEU A 417 13.57 1.39 24.20
C LEU A 417 12.34 0.57 24.60
N PHE A 418 11.63 -0.01 23.63
CA PHE A 418 10.51 -0.92 23.89
C PHE A 418 10.96 -2.20 24.57
N TYR A 419 11.99 -2.86 24.03
CA TYR A 419 12.51 -4.09 24.59
C TYR A 419 12.93 -3.92 26.04
N LYS A 420 13.67 -2.84 26.35
CA LYS A 420 14.16 -2.57 27.70
C LYS A 420 13.01 -2.52 28.71
N LYS A 421 11.98 -1.72 28.47
CA LYS A 421 10.93 -1.50 29.47
C LYS A 421 9.85 -2.59 29.44
N ILE A 422 9.63 -3.31 28.34
CA ILE A 422 8.80 -4.54 28.37
C ILE A 422 9.48 -5.66 29.17
N CYS A 423 10.78 -5.89 28.96
CA CYS A 423 11.49 -6.96 29.66
C CYS A 423 11.94 -6.60 31.08
N MET A 424 12.07 -5.30 31.40
CA MET A 424 12.46 -4.83 32.74
C MET A 424 11.29 -4.30 33.59
N ALA A 425 10.05 -4.23 33.08
CA ALA A 425 8.86 -3.89 33.88
C ALA A 425 8.34 -5.09 34.71
N LYS A 426 9.25 -5.83 35.34
CA LYS A 426 8.90 -6.81 36.37
C LYS A 426 8.72 -6.15 37.72
#